data_AF-A0A7C7KRS3-F1
#
_entry.id   AF-A0A7C7KRS3-F1
#
_cell.length_a   1.000
_cell.length_b   1.000
_cell.length_c   1.000
_cell.angle_alpha   90.00
_cell.angle_beta   90.00
_cell.angle_gamma   90.00
#
_symmetry.space_group_name_H-M   'P 1'
#
loop_
_entity.id
_entity.type
_entity.pdbx_description
1 polymer ?
#
loop_
_entity_poly.entity_id
_entity_poly.type
_entity_poly.pdbx_seq_one_letter_code
_entity_poly.pdbx_strand_id
1 'polypeptide(L)'
;WQSKAAVVVIMTFFPMLVNTITGLHATQAMERDLMRSYGASYLQTLVRVRLPNALPFIFNALKINSTLALIGAIVAEFFGTPIVGMGFRISTEIGRMNVEMVWATIAVAAVAGSLFYGLLALAERAATFWHPSYR
;
A
#
# COMPACT_ATOMS: atom_id res chain seq x y z
N TRP A 1 1.97 -14.96 15.11
CA TRP A 1 1.40 -13.96 14.18
C TRP A 1 1.78 -12.53 14.50
N GLN A 2 1.65 -12.07 15.76
CA GLN A 2 1.96 -10.68 16.15
C GLN A 2 3.37 -10.20 15.71
N SER A 3 4.41 -11.00 15.94
CA SER A 3 5.79 -10.62 15.55
C SER A 3 5.97 -10.45 14.03
N LYS A 4 5.24 -11.23 13.23
CA LYS A 4 5.30 -11.15 11.76
C LYS A 4 4.55 -9.94 11.23
N ALA A 5 3.37 -9.69 11.79
CA ALA A 5 2.61 -8.49 11.48
C ALA A 5 3.42 -7.23 11.81
N ALA A 6 4.16 -7.21 12.93
CA ALA A 6 5.05 -6.10 13.27
C ALA A 6 6.13 -5.84 12.20
N VAL A 7 6.76 -6.89 11.66
CA VAL A 7 7.75 -6.74 10.56
C VAL A 7 7.09 -6.13 9.31
N VAL A 8 5.93 -6.65 8.91
CA VAL A 8 5.18 -6.14 7.75
C VAL A 8 4.75 -4.68 7.95
N VAL A 9 4.27 -4.33 9.15
CA VAL A 9 3.90 -2.96 9.50
C VAL A 9 5.10 -2.03 9.41
N ILE A 10 6.25 -2.41 9.99
CA ILE A 10 7.46 -1.58 9.94
C ILE A 10 7.93 -1.37 8.49
N MET A 11 7.92 -2.43 7.67
CA MET A 11 8.33 -2.36 6.26
C MET A 11 7.44 -1.44 5.42
N THR A 12 6.14 -1.40 5.72
CA THR A 12 5.16 -0.61 4.94
C THR A 12 4.95 0.79 5.51
N PHE A 13 5.22 1.00 6.79
CA PHE A 13 5.00 2.27 7.47
C PHE A 13 5.87 3.40 6.92
N PHE A 14 7.18 3.16 6.72
CA PHE A 14 8.08 4.21 6.25
C PHE A 14 7.76 4.71 4.84
N PRO A 15 7.59 3.84 3.83
CA PRO A 15 7.16 4.28 2.51
C PRO A 15 5.81 5.01 2.54
N MET A 16 4.87 4.54 3.37
CA MET A 16 3.56 5.17 3.54
C MET A 16 3.70 6.60 4.07
N LEU A 17 4.48 6.76 5.15
CA LEU A 17 4.70 8.02 5.82
C LEU A 17 5.36 9.04 4.88
N VAL A 18 6.45 8.63 4.21
CA VAL A 18 7.19 9.51 3.30
C VAL A 18 6.29 9.98 2.16
N ASN A 19 5.58 9.07 1.48
CA ASN A 19 4.69 9.45 0.38
C ASN A 19 3.54 10.36 0.84
N THR A 20 2.99 10.10 2.02
CA THR A 20 1.92 10.94 2.58
C THR A 20 2.41 12.35 2.88
N ILE A 21 3.60 12.48 3.49
CA ILE A 21 4.23 13.79 3.73
C ILE A 21 4.52 14.49 2.40
N THR A 22 5.12 13.79 1.42
CA THR A 22 5.38 14.34 0.09
C THR A 22 4.08 14.84 -0.56
N GLY A 23 2.99 14.09 -0.49
CA GLY A 23 1.68 14.49 -1.03
C GLY A 23 1.10 15.72 -0.32
N LEU A 24 1.21 15.82 1.00
CA LEU A 24 0.76 16.99 1.75
C LEU A 24 1.56 18.25 1.41
N HIS A 25 2.85 18.09 1.12
CA HIS A 25 3.75 19.18 0.72
C HIS A 25 3.65 19.53 -0.78
N ALA A 26 3.07 18.65 -1.61
CA ALA A 26 2.92 18.87 -3.06
C ALA A 26 1.89 19.96 -3.43
N THR A 27 1.10 20.46 -2.47
CA THR A 27 0.17 21.59 -2.70
C THR A 27 0.89 22.81 -3.26
N GLN A 28 0.40 23.36 -4.37
CA GLN A 28 1.04 24.48 -5.05
C GLN A 28 0.99 25.75 -4.20
N ALA A 29 2.02 26.59 -4.29
CA ALA A 29 2.08 27.85 -3.56
C ALA A 29 0.85 28.74 -3.85
N MET A 30 0.39 28.74 -5.11
CA MET A 30 -0.80 29.47 -5.56
C MET A 30 -2.07 29.08 -4.78
N GLU A 31 -2.31 27.79 -4.53
CA GLU A 31 -3.50 27.33 -3.80
C GLU A 31 -3.44 27.74 -2.32
N ARG A 32 -2.23 27.79 -1.75
CA ARG A 32 -2.03 28.24 -0.36
C ARG A 32 -2.22 29.74 -0.23
N ASP A 33 -1.75 30.51 -1.21
CA ASP A 33 -1.90 31.97 -1.21
C ASP A 33 -3.36 32.37 -1.44
N LEU A 34 -4.11 31.64 -2.27
CA LEU A 34 -5.57 31.80 -2.38
C LEU A 34 -6.27 31.56 -1.03
N MET A 35 -5.97 30.47 -0.33
CA MET A 35 -6.58 30.19 0.97
C MET A 35 -6.24 31.26 2.03
N ARG A 36 -5.02 31.83 1.96
CA ARG A 36 -4.62 32.98 2.79
C ARG A 36 -5.43 34.23 2.48
N SER A 37 -5.64 34.54 1.19
CA SER A 37 -6.49 35.67 0.77
C SER A 37 -7.94 35.52 1.21
N TYR A 38 -8.45 34.28 1.27
CA TYR A 38 -9.79 33.97 1.78
C TYR A 38 -9.88 33.95 3.32
N GLY A 39 -8.79 34.19 4.06
CA GLY A 39 -8.77 34.16 5.52
C GLY A 39 -9.02 32.76 6.11
N ALA A 40 -8.75 31.70 5.34
CA ALA A 40 -9.06 30.34 5.75
C ALA A 40 -8.14 29.87 6.90
N SER A 41 -8.72 29.12 7.85
CA SER A 41 -7.96 28.55 8.96
C SER A 41 -7.06 27.39 8.52
N TYR A 42 -6.08 27.02 9.35
CA TYR A 42 -5.17 25.91 9.05
C TYR A 42 -5.90 24.59 8.79
N LEU A 43 -6.94 24.28 9.59
CA LEU A 43 -7.75 23.07 9.41
C LEU A 43 -8.56 23.10 8.12
N GLN A 44 -9.10 24.26 7.73
CA GLN A 44 -9.82 24.41 6.46
C GLN A 44 -8.88 24.20 5.27
N THR A 45 -7.66 24.75 5.34
CA THR A 45 -6.62 24.55 4.32
C THR A 45 -6.16 23.10 4.26
N LEU A 46 -6.04 22.44 5.41
CA LEU A 46 -5.66 21.04 5.49
C LEU A 46 -6.72 20.15 4.81
N VAL A 47 -7.98 20.24 5.22
CA VAL A 47 -9.05 19.34 4.75
C VAL A 47 -9.49 19.64 3.33
N ARG A 48 -9.53 20.91 2.90
CA ARG A 48 -10.05 21.28 1.58
C ARG A 48 -9.02 21.34 0.46
N VAL A 49 -7.74 21.50 0.78
CA VAL A 49 -6.69 21.71 -0.23
C VAL A 49 -5.58 20.67 -0.10
N ARG A 50 -4.96 20.55 1.08
CA ARG A 50 -3.82 19.62 1.25
C ARG A 50 -4.23 18.16 1.18
N LEU A 51 -5.32 17.78 1.84
CA LEU A 51 -5.76 16.39 1.92
C LEU A 51 -6.21 15.86 0.55
N PRO A 52 -7.06 16.57 -0.23
CA PRO A 52 -7.45 16.14 -1.57
C PRO A 52 -6.26 16.05 -2.54
N ASN A 53 -5.32 17.00 -2.49
CA ASN A 53 -4.12 16.98 -3.34
C ASN A 53 -3.11 15.90 -2.92
N ALA A 54 -3.13 15.47 -1.65
CA ALA A 54 -2.33 14.35 -1.17
C ALA A 54 -2.96 12.98 -1.46
N LEU A 55 -4.27 12.87 -1.71
CA LEU A 55 -4.95 11.59 -1.95
C LEU A 55 -4.28 10.74 -3.04
N PRO A 56 -3.92 11.26 -4.23
CA PRO A 56 -3.23 10.46 -5.25
C PRO A 56 -1.91 9.86 -4.76
N PHE A 57 -1.14 10.61 -3.97
CA PHE A 57 0.12 10.14 -3.38
C PHE A 57 -0.11 9.05 -2.33
N ILE A 58 -1.15 9.21 -1.50
CA ILE A 58 -1.55 8.23 -0.49
C ILE A 58 -1.99 6.92 -1.16
N PHE A 59 -2.83 6.99 -2.20
CA PHE A 59 -3.26 5.80 -2.94
C PHE A 59 -2.12 5.11 -3.69
N ASN A 60 -1.21 5.89 -4.30
CA ASN A 60 -0.01 5.33 -4.92
C ASN A 60 0.87 4.59 -3.89
N ALA A 61 1.05 5.18 -2.70
CA ALA A 61 1.75 4.54 -1.61
C ALA A 61 1.05 3.25 -1.15
N LEU A 62 -0.28 3.27 -1.02
CA LEU A 62 -1.07 2.08 -0.66
C LEU A 62 -0.91 0.96 -1.68
N LYS A 63 -0.93 1.27 -2.99
CA LYS A 63 -0.72 0.28 -4.05
C LYS A 63 0.63 -0.42 -3.90
N ILE A 64 1.72 0.35 -3.76
CA ILE A 64 3.07 -0.19 -3.59
C ILE A 64 3.16 -1.02 -2.31
N ASN A 65 2.63 -0.48 -1.21
CA ASN A 65 2.66 -1.13 0.09
C ASN A 65 1.83 -2.41 0.15
N SER A 66 0.75 -2.52 -0.61
CA SER A 66 -0.08 -3.74 -0.62
C SER A 66 0.70 -4.95 -1.14
N THR A 67 1.44 -4.78 -2.23
CA THR A 67 2.31 -5.81 -2.80
C THR A 67 3.46 -6.11 -1.85
N LEU A 68 4.09 -5.07 -1.27
CA LEU A 68 5.19 -5.24 -0.32
C LEU A 68 4.73 -5.98 0.95
N ALA A 69 3.52 -5.68 1.45
CA ALA A 69 2.94 -6.32 2.62
C ALA A 69 2.69 -7.81 2.39
N LEU A 70 2.17 -8.16 1.21
CA LEU A 70 1.92 -9.55 0.83
C LEU A 70 3.25 -10.33 0.73
N ILE A 71 4.25 -9.76 0.06
CA ILE A 71 5.58 -10.38 -0.03
C ILE A 71 6.19 -10.53 1.36
N GLY A 72 6.16 -9.47 2.18
CA GLY A 72 6.69 -9.49 3.55
C GLY A 72 5.99 -10.51 4.44
N ALA A 73 4.67 -10.68 4.30
CA ALA A 73 3.90 -11.69 5.01
C ALA A 73 4.31 -13.11 4.61
N ILE A 74 4.44 -13.39 3.30
CA ILE A 74 4.88 -14.70 2.80
C ILE A 74 6.29 -15.03 3.28
N VAL A 75 7.23 -14.08 3.22
CA VAL A 75 8.60 -14.26 3.70
C VAL A 75 8.63 -14.49 5.22
N ALA A 76 7.87 -13.71 5.99
CA ALA A 76 7.75 -13.90 7.42
C ALA A 76 7.12 -15.26 7.78
N GLU A 77 6.19 -15.76 6.96
CA GLU A 77 5.66 -17.13 7.05
C GLU A 77 6.69 -18.19 6.73
N PHE A 78 7.52 -17.96 5.72
CA PHE A 78 8.55 -18.89 5.27
C PHE A 78 9.60 -19.17 6.36
N PHE A 79 10.04 -18.13 7.10
CA PHE A 79 11.06 -18.27 8.14
C PHE A 79 10.52 -18.42 9.57
N GLY A 80 9.29 -18.00 9.86
CA GLY A 80 8.84 -17.74 11.23
C GLY A 80 7.71 -18.62 11.79
N THR A 81 7.23 -19.66 11.10
CA THR A 81 6.21 -20.57 11.69
C THR A 81 6.33 -22.01 11.20
N PRO A 82 6.22 -23.00 12.11
CA PRO A 82 6.30 -24.42 11.74
C PRO A 82 4.94 -25.12 11.53
N ILE A 83 3.80 -24.42 11.49
CA ILE A 83 2.47 -25.08 11.62
C ILE A 83 1.44 -24.67 10.54
N VAL A 84 1.34 -23.39 10.17
CA VAL A 84 0.35 -22.90 9.18
C VAL A 84 0.84 -21.63 8.46
N GLY A 85 0.66 -21.56 7.14
CA GLY A 85 0.99 -20.40 6.29
C GLY A 85 1.35 -20.78 4.86
N MET A 86 1.13 -19.90 3.89
CA MET A 86 1.52 -20.13 2.48
C MET A 86 3.04 -20.27 2.36
N GLY A 87 3.80 -19.42 3.07
CA GLY A 87 5.27 -19.51 3.10
C GLY A 87 5.80 -20.82 3.69
N PHE A 88 5.11 -21.34 4.70
CA PHE A 88 5.46 -22.63 5.33
C PHE A 88 5.18 -23.83 4.40
N ARG A 89 4.07 -23.79 3.64
CA ARG A 89 3.77 -24.84 2.65
C ARG A 89 4.83 -24.88 1.56
N ILE A 90 5.30 -23.71 1.11
CA ILE A 90 6.39 -23.64 0.11
C ILE A 90 7.66 -24.30 0.66
N SER A 91 8.12 -23.93 1.86
CA SER A 91 9.37 -24.49 2.41
C SER A 91 9.28 -25.99 2.68
N THR A 92 8.14 -26.49 3.16
CA THR A 92 7.93 -27.90 3.47
C THR A 92 7.81 -28.76 2.21
N GLU A 93 7.06 -28.30 1.21
CA GLU A 93 6.79 -29.07 -0.02
C GLU A 93 7.99 -29.08 -0.97
N ILE A 94 8.85 -28.05 -0.93
CA ILE A 94 10.17 -28.08 -1.59
C ILE A 94 11.01 -29.23 -1.03
N GLY A 95 11.04 -29.40 0.31
CA GLY A 95 11.75 -30.51 0.95
C GLY A 95 11.20 -31.89 0.60
N ARG A 96 9.91 -31.97 0.22
CA ARG A 96 9.23 -33.21 -0.21
C ARG A 96 9.32 -33.44 -1.73
N MET A 97 10.04 -32.59 -2.46
CA MET A 97 10.10 -32.58 -3.94
C MET A 97 8.71 -32.44 -4.61
N ASN A 98 7.71 -31.92 -3.89
CA ASN A 98 6.37 -31.70 -4.41
C ASN A 98 6.28 -30.32 -5.06
N VAL A 99 6.93 -30.20 -6.22
CA VAL A 99 7.07 -28.93 -6.95
C VAL A 99 5.73 -28.43 -7.48
N GLU A 100 4.76 -29.32 -7.72
CA GLU A 100 3.40 -28.97 -8.15
C GLU A 100 2.69 -28.07 -7.12
N MET A 101 2.77 -28.42 -5.83
CA MET A 101 2.17 -27.63 -4.75
C MET A 101 2.85 -26.26 -4.59
N VAL A 102 4.16 -26.18 -4.84
CA VAL A 102 4.92 -24.93 -4.78
C VAL A 102 4.41 -23.96 -5.85
N TRP A 103 4.30 -24.41 -7.10
CA TRP A 103 3.78 -23.61 -8.20
C TRP A 103 2.31 -23.21 -7.99
N ALA A 104 1.48 -24.12 -7.48
CA ALA A 104 0.09 -23.80 -7.13
C ALA A 104 0.02 -22.67 -6.08
N THR A 105 0.87 -22.72 -5.05
CA THR A 105 0.90 -21.69 -4.00
C THR A 105 1.39 -20.34 -4.55
N ILE A 106 2.40 -20.35 -5.42
CA ILE A 106 2.89 -19.14 -6.10
C ILE A 106 1.80 -18.54 -6.99
N ALA A 107 1.07 -19.36 -7.75
CA ALA A 107 -0.02 -18.89 -8.60
C ALA A 107 -1.14 -18.23 -7.79
N VAL A 108 -1.54 -18.84 -6.67
CA VAL A 108 -2.54 -18.27 -5.75
C VAL A 108 -2.05 -16.94 -5.15
N ALA A 109 -0.78 -16.87 -4.72
CA ALA A 109 -0.19 -15.65 -4.20
C ALA A 109 -0.15 -14.52 -5.25
N ALA A 110 0.17 -14.85 -6.50
CA ALA A 110 0.16 -13.91 -7.61
C ALA A 110 -1.25 -13.36 -7.87
N VAL A 111 -2.26 -14.24 -7.93
CA VAL A 111 -3.67 -13.83 -8.11
C VAL A 111 -4.13 -12.95 -6.94
N ALA A 112 -3.83 -13.33 -5.69
CA ALA A 112 -4.19 -12.55 -4.52
C ALA A 112 -3.54 -11.16 -4.52
N GLY A 113 -2.24 -11.07 -4.86
CA GLY A 113 -1.53 -9.80 -4.98
C GLY A 113 -2.07 -8.92 -6.10
N SER A 114 -2.33 -9.48 -7.28
CA SER A 114 -2.94 -8.77 -8.40
C SER A 114 -4.34 -8.27 -8.07
N LEU A 115 -5.15 -9.06 -7.35
CA LEU A 115 -6.47 -8.66 -6.88
C LEU A 115 -6.38 -7.48 -5.90
N PHE A 116 -5.50 -7.55 -4.90
CA PHE A 116 -5.31 -6.46 -3.95
C PHE A 116 -4.87 -5.16 -4.61
N TYR A 117 -3.89 -5.25 -5.51
CA TYR A 117 -3.44 -4.10 -6.29
C TYR A 117 -4.57 -3.55 -7.17
N GLY A 118 -5.32 -4.42 -7.85
CA GLY A 118 -6.46 -4.05 -8.69
C GLY A 118 -7.56 -3.35 -7.92
N LEU A 119 -7.91 -3.84 -6.73
CA LEU A 119 -8.89 -3.20 -5.84
C LEU A 119 -8.43 -1.80 -5.41
N LEU A 120 -7.15 -1.63 -5.06
CA LEU A 120 -6.60 -0.33 -4.73
C LEU A 120 -6.54 0.61 -5.94
N ALA A 121 -6.29 0.08 -7.14
CA ALA A 121 -6.33 0.86 -8.38
C ALA A 121 -7.74 1.33 -8.73
N LEU A 122 -8.75 0.49 -8.53
CA LEU A 122 -10.15 0.87 -8.70
C LEU A 122 -10.58 1.89 -7.65
N ALA A 123 -10.18 1.69 -6.38
CA ALA A 123 -10.44 2.64 -5.30
C ALA A 123 -9.79 4.00 -5.55
N GLU A 124 -8.54 4.03 -6.02
CA GLU A 124 -7.86 5.26 -6.43
C GLU A 124 -8.62 5.96 -7.56
N ARG A 125 -9.04 5.21 -8.59
CA ARG A 125 -9.77 5.80 -9.72
C ARG A 125 -11.12 6.38 -9.30
N ALA A 126 -11.80 5.75 -8.34
CA ALA A 126 -13.04 6.27 -7.76
C ALA A 126 -12.81 7.47 -6.83
N ALA A 127 -11.70 7.53 -6.11
CA ALA A 127 -11.40 8.59 -5.14
C ALA A 127 -10.59 9.77 -5.71
N THR A 128 -10.01 9.62 -6.91
CA THR A 128 -9.24 10.68 -7.59
C THR A 128 -9.84 11.07 -8.93
N PHE A 129 -11.14 10.80 -9.14
CA PHE A 129 -11.84 11.10 -10.41
C PHE A 129 -11.75 12.58 -10.84
N TRP A 130 -11.48 13.48 -9.89
CA TRP A 130 -11.29 14.91 -10.08
C TRP A 130 -9.86 15.34 -10.45
N HIS A 131 -8.85 14.47 -10.27
CA HIS A 131 -7.46 14.86 -10.49
C HIS A 131 -7.10 14.80 -11.99
N PRO A 132 -6.51 15.86 -12.58
CA PRO A 132 -6.24 15.97 -14.03
C PRO A 132 -5.30 14.91 -14.62
N SER A 133 -4.68 14.07 -13.80
CA SER A 133 -3.79 12.97 -14.25
C SER A 133 -4.53 11.83 -14.96
N TYR A 134 -5.86 11.85 -15.00
CA TYR A 134 -6.71 10.95 -15.80
C TYR A 134 -7.41 11.65 -16.99
N ARG A 135 -7.03 12.90 -17.33
CA ARG A 135 -7.46 13.57 -18.56
C ARG A 135 -6.40 13.46 -19.64
#